data_AF-A0A2E7R7A4-F1
#
_entry.id   AF-A0A2E7R7A4-F1
#
_cell.length_a   1.000
_cell.length_b   1.000
_cell.length_c   1.000
_cell.angle_alpha   90.00
_cell.angle_beta   90.00
_cell.angle_gamma   90.00
#
_symmetry.space_group_name_H-M   'P 1'
#
loop_
_entity.id
_entity.type
_entity.pdbx_description
1 polymer ?
#
loop_
_entity_poly.entity_id
_entity_poly.type
_entity_poly.pdbx_seq_one_letter_code
_entity_poly.pdbx_strand_id
1 'polypeptide(L)'
;MLKKIILIFFFLFILIKPLYASIEDKIIKNLIKTDNLTFNFKQTINEKTEEGKCIIEYPKKIFCLYNNYNKKIMVSNGRSLAIKNQVSNQYYLYPLKKTPLELILDKNFLINQIKESQGRTVNNKYINFTIIKNNNKINIFFDKKTLDLIGWQTEDIYQNLVITYIYKIQYNQKINKNLFKLPEMN
;
A
#
# COMPACT_ATOMS: atom_id res chain seq x y z
N MET A 1 -40.86 60.02 23.13
CA MET A 1 -40.61 58.60 23.48
C MET A 1 -39.70 57.99 22.43
N LEU A 2 -38.39 57.97 22.69
CA LEU A 2 -37.40 57.49 21.73
C LEU A 2 -37.02 56.05 22.09
N LYS A 3 -37.51 55.07 21.32
CA LYS A 3 -37.19 53.65 21.50
C LYS A 3 -35.70 53.44 21.20
N LYS A 4 -34.89 53.19 22.23
CA LYS A 4 -33.53 52.66 22.10
C LYS A 4 -33.62 51.25 21.49
N ILE A 5 -33.34 51.13 20.20
CA ILE A 5 -33.08 49.84 19.55
C ILE A 5 -31.66 49.46 19.95
N ILE A 6 -31.55 48.60 20.97
CA ILE A 6 -30.29 47.95 21.33
C ILE A 6 -30.07 46.85 20.29
N LEU A 7 -29.23 47.12 19.29
CA LEU A 7 -28.77 46.12 18.33
C LEU A 7 -27.73 45.24 19.03
N ILE A 8 -28.16 44.15 19.68
CA ILE A 8 -27.23 43.11 20.16
C ILE A 8 -26.67 42.41 18.92
N PHE A 9 -25.49 42.84 18.50
CA PHE A 9 -24.68 42.14 17.53
C PHE A 9 -24.07 40.93 18.26
N PHE A 10 -24.78 39.80 18.24
CA PHE A 10 -24.31 38.55 18.82
C PHE A 10 -23.20 37.99 17.92
N PHE A 11 -21.97 38.46 18.16
CA PHE A 11 -20.78 37.95 17.51
C PHE A 11 -20.52 36.54 18.06
N LEU A 12 -21.12 35.53 17.43
CA LEU A 12 -20.76 34.13 17.62
C LEU A 12 -19.34 33.94 17.09
N PHE A 13 -18.36 34.27 17.93
CA PHE A 13 -17.00 33.76 17.79
C PHE A 13 -17.07 32.25 18.00
N ILE A 14 -17.38 31.53 16.92
CA ILE A 14 -17.16 30.10 16.85
C ILE A 14 -15.64 29.94 16.98
N LEU A 15 -15.18 29.57 18.18
CA LEU A 15 -13.83 29.11 18.42
C LEU A 15 -13.66 27.79 17.69
N ILE A 16 -13.42 27.86 16.37
CA ILE A 16 -13.03 26.70 15.58
C ILE A 16 -11.63 26.34 16.04
N LYS A 17 -11.52 25.43 17.01
CA LYS A 17 -10.22 24.81 17.32
C LYS A 17 -9.72 24.16 16.03
N PRO A 18 -8.45 24.38 15.62
CA PRO A 18 -7.92 23.64 14.48
C PRO A 18 -7.98 22.16 14.82
N LEU A 19 -8.81 21.41 14.10
CA LEU A 19 -8.86 19.96 14.22
C LEU A 19 -7.52 19.45 13.70
N TYR A 20 -6.63 19.03 14.61
CA TYR A 20 -5.40 18.34 14.21
C TYR A 20 -5.81 17.03 13.53
N ALA A 21 -5.43 16.90 12.25
CA ALA A 21 -5.67 15.67 11.50
C ALA A 21 -5.11 14.46 12.27
N SER A 22 -5.91 13.41 12.37
CA SER A 22 -5.51 12.15 13.00
C SER A 22 -4.30 11.53 12.26
N ILE A 23 -3.65 10.55 12.88
CA ILE A 23 -2.53 9.84 12.22
C ILE A 23 -3.06 9.14 10.95
N GLU A 24 -4.25 8.56 11.04
CA GLU A 24 -5.01 7.94 9.98
C GLU A 24 -5.26 8.92 8.82
N ASP A 25 -5.72 10.14 9.11
CA ASP A 25 -5.93 11.18 8.09
C ASP A 25 -4.64 11.55 7.35
N LYS A 26 -3.52 11.61 8.08
CA LYS A 26 -2.22 11.91 7.49
C LYS A 26 -1.72 10.75 6.61
N ILE A 27 -1.90 9.49 7.04
CA ILE A 27 -1.62 8.31 6.23
C ILE A 27 -2.47 8.32 4.96
N ILE A 28 -3.77 8.59 5.07
CA ILE A 28 -4.68 8.71 3.92
C ILE A 28 -4.20 9.82 2.97
N LYS A 29 -3.80 10.98 3.49
CA LYS A 29 -3.29 12.09 2.69
C LYS A 29 -2.00 11.71 1.95
N ASN A 30 -1.10 10.95 2.57
CA ASN A 30 0.12 10.46 1.94
C ASN A 30 -0.19 9.45 0.83
N LEU A 31 -1.11 8.51 1.07
CA LEU A 31 -1.60 7.59 0.06
C LEU A 31 -2.16 8.36 -1.13
N ILE A 32 -3.10 9.29 -0.92
CA ILE A 32 -3.74 10.08 -1.99
C ILE A 32 -2.69 10.74 -2.89
N LYS A 33 -1.66 11.35 -2.30
CA LYS A 33 -0.58 12.04 -3.02
C LYS A 33 0.41 11.11 -3.74
N THR A 34 0.35 9.80 -3.50
CA THR A 34 1.27 8.82 -4.07
C THR A 34 0.66 8.18 -5.30
N ASP A 35 1.18 8.47 -6.48
CA ASP A 35 0.81 7.85 -7.74
C ASP A 35 1.63 6.59 -7.99
N ASN A 36 2.90 6.61 -7.57
CA ASN A 36 3.79 5.46 -7.67
C ASN A 36 4.85 5.46 -6.57
N LEU A 37 5.40 4.27 -6.31
CA LEU A 37 6.51 4.08 -5.39
C LEU A 37 7.51 3.08 -5.95
N THR A 38 8.79 3.42 -5.85
CA THR A 38 9.92 2.54 -6.15
C THR A 38 10.63 2.22 -4.85
N PHE A 39 10.93 0.95 -4.59
CA PHE A 39 11.51 0.53 -3.32
C PHE A 39 12.30 -0.77 -3.45
N ASN A 40 13.19 -1.00 -2.51
CA ASN A 40 13.77 -2.31 -2.28
C ASN A 40 12.88 -3.09 -1.32
N PHE A 41 12.84 -4.42 -1.44
CA PHE A 41 12.06 -5.28 -0.56
C PHE A 41 12.88 -6.45 -0.03
N LYS A 42 12.46 -6.94 1.14
CA LYS A 42 12.78 -8.28 1.64
C LYS A 42 11.46 -8.98 1.93
N GLN A 43 11.28 -10.16 1.36
CA GLN A 43 10.12 -11.01 1.57
C GLN A 43 10.56 -12.30 2.22
N THR A 44 9.90 -12.67 3.31
CA THR A 44 10.19 -13.90 4.05
C THR A 44 8.95 -14.78 4.09
N ILE A 45 9.14 -16.06 3.78
CA ILE A 45 8.13 -17.12 3.88
C ILE A 45 8.83 -18.30 4.59
N ASN A 46 8.37 -18.63 5.79
CA ASN A 46 9.06 -19.58 6.68
C ASN A 46 10.54 -19.17 6.83
N GLU A 47 11.49 -20.07 6.54
CA GLU A 47 12.93 -19.78 6.63
C GLU A 47 13.51 -19.14 5.36
N LYS A 48 12.73 -19.06 4.28
CA LYS A 48 13.20 -18.55 2.99
C LYS A 48 13.03 -17.04 2.93
N THR A 49 14.10 -16.34 2.59
CA THR A 49 14.09 -14.90 2.33
C THR A 49 14.48 -14.62 0.90
N GLU A 50 13.68 -13.80 0.23
CA GLU A 50 13.96 -13.25 -1.08
C GLU A 50 14.03 -11.73 -0.99
N GLU A 51 14.86 -11.11 -1.83
CA GLU A 51 14.98 -9.67 -1.88
C GLU A 51 15.04 -9.18 -3.33
N GLY A 52 14.83 -7.89 -3.52
CA GLY A 52 14.83 -7.31 -4.84
C GLY A 52 14.38 -5.85 -4.84
N LYS A 53 14.01 -5.38 -6.02
CA LYS A 53 13.48 -4.04 -6.24
C LYS A 53 12.12 -4.12 -6.91
N CYS A 54 11.19 -3.32 -6.42
CA CYS A 54 9.85 -3.22 -6.98
C CYS A 54 9.50 -1.77 -7.34
N ILE A 55 8.55 -1.64 -8.26
CA ILE A 55 7.87 -0.42 -8.63
C ILE A 55 6.38 -0.72 -8.60
N ILE A 56 5.62 0.03 -7.78
CA ILE A 56 4.15 0.03 -7.81
C ILE A 56 3.72 1.30 -8.53
N GLU A 57 2.75 1.15 -9.44
CA GLU A 57 2.00 2.26 -10.00
C GLU A 57 0.52 2.03 -9.72
N TYR A 58 -0.09 2.94 -8.97
CA TYR A 58 -1.49 2.82 -8.65
C TYR A 58 -2.38 3.14 -9.86
N PRO A 59 -3.51 2.43 -10.04
CA PRO A 59 -3.92 1.24 -9.29
C PRO A 59 -3.35 -0.06 -9.87
N LYS A 60 -3.10 -1.05 -8.99
CA LYS A 60 -2.98 -2.49 -9.29
C LYS A 60 -1.79 -2.94 -10.14
N LYS A 61 -0.92 -2.03 -10.57
CA LYS A 61 0.30 -2.38 -11.32
C LYS A 61 1.49 -2.50 -10.38
N ILE A 62 2.27 -3.55 -10.59
CA ILE A 62 3.54 -3.76 -9.89
C ILE A 62 4.53 -4.40 -10.85
N PHE A 63 5.79 -4.06 -10.74
CA PHE A 63 6.91 -4.75 -11.37
C PHE A 63 7.98 -4.98 -10.32
N CYS A 64 8.40 -6.22 -10.12
CA CYS A 64 9.44 -6.61 -9.19
C CYS A 64 10.50 -7.42 -9.91
N LEU A 65 11.76 -7.04 -9.70
CA LEU A 65 12.93 -7.81 -10.09
C LEU A 65 13.59 -8.37 -8.83
N TYR A 66 13.67 -9.69 -8.75
CA TYR A 66 14.26 -10.38 -7.61
C TYR A 66 15.76 -10.54 -7.80
N ASN A 67 16.53 -10.30 -6.74
CA ASN A 67 17.97 -10.46 -6.68
C ASN A 67 18.34 -11.91 -6.34
N ASN A 68 17.82 -12.87 -7.11
CA ASN A 68 18.12 -14.28 -6.94
C ASN A 68 18.77 -14.86 -8.21
N TYR A 69 19.35 -16.05 -8.12
CA TYR A 69 20.01 -16.72 -9.25
C TYR A 69 19.09 -16.83 -10.49
N ASN A 70 17.81 -17.09 -10.24
CA ASN A 70 16.78 -17.24 -11.27
C ASN A 70 16.37 -15.91 -11.94
N LYS A 71 16.87 -14.77 -11.44
CA LYS A 71 16.47 -13.41 -11.82
C LYS A 71 14.95 -13.29 -12.01
N LYS A 72 14.19 -13.79 -11.02
CA LYS A 72 12.73 -13.86 -11.11
C LYS A 72 12.13 -12.47 -11.34
N ILE A 73 11.18 -12.39 -12.27
CA ILE A 73 10.36 -11.20 -12.52
C ILE A 73 8.94 -11.50 -12.05
N MET A 74 8.33 -10.56 -11.32
CA MET A 74 6.90 -10.56 -11.04
C MET A 74 6.30 -9.26 -11.56
N VAL A 75 5.27 -9.34 -12.39
CA VAL A 75 4.65 -8.16 -13.00
C VAL A 75 3.14 -8.28 -13.05
N SER A 76 2.46 -7.22 -12.63
CA SER A 76 1.01 -7.04 -12.79
C SER A 76 0.72 -5.88 -13.73
N ASN A 77 -0.18 -6.12 -14.67
CA ASN A 77 -0.74 -5.08 -15.54
C ASN A 77 -2.03 -4.45 -14.99
N GLY A 78 -2.43 -4.82 -13.76
CA GLY A 78 -3.66 -4.39 -13.11
C GLY A 78 -4.84 -5.36 -13.27
N ARG A 79 -4.70 -6.42 -14.06
CA ARG A 79 -5.71 -7.48 -14.24
C ARG A 79 -5.14 -8.88 -13.99
N SER A 80 -3.91 -9.11 -14.44
CA SER A 80 -3.21 -10.38 -14.29
C SER A 80 -1.83 -10.14 -13.70
N LEU A 81 -1.36 -11.13 -12.94
CA LEU A 81 -0.03 -11.21 -12.35
C LEU A 81 0.75 -12.32 -13.05
N ALA A 82 1.84 -11.97 -13.71
CA ALA A 82 2.79 -12.90 -14.29
C ALA A 82 4.02 -13.06 -13.39
N ILE A 83 4.49 -14.29 -13.22
CA ILE A 83 5.75 -14.62 -12.56
C ILE A 83 6.60 -15.38 -13.57
N LYS A 84 7.76 -14.85 -13.93
CA LYS A 84 8.69 -15.43 -14.90
C LYS A 84 10.04 -15.70 -14.26
N ASN A 85 10.52 -16.92 -14.38
CA ASN A 85 11.92 -17.26 -14.13
C ASN A 85 12.70 -16.95 -15.42
N GLN A 86 13.69 -16.06 -15.36
CA GLN A 86 14.43 -15.67 -16.56
C GLN A 86 15.43 -16.74 -17.00
N VAL A 87 15.91 -17.59 -16.08
CA VAL A 87 16.88 -18.65 -16.37
C VAL A 87 16.18 -19.86 -16.98
N SER A 88 15.13 -20.38 -16.33
CA SER A 88 14.39 -21.55 -16.83
C SER A 88 13.34 -21.23 -17.88
N ASN A 89 13.10 -19.93 -18.14
CA ASN A 89 12.00 -19.43 -18.97
C ASN A 89 10.59 -19.89 -18.53
N GLN A 90 10.45 -20.45 -17.32
CA GLN A 90 9.16 -20.82 -16.77
C GLN A 90 8.30 -19.59 -16.51
N TYR A 91 7.03 -19.68 -16.88
CA TYR A 91 6.07 -18.59 -16.83
C TYR A 91 4.77 -19.05 -16.19
N TYR A 92 4.32 -18.31 -15.18
CA TYR A 92 3.06 -18.54 -14.49
C TYR A 92 2.19 -17.29 -14.55
N LEU A 93 0.91 -17.46 -14.89
CA LEU A 93 -0.05 -16.37 -15.01
C LEU A 93 -1.23 -16.60 -14.08
N TYR A 94 -1.54 -15.61 -13.26
CA TYR A 94 -2.64 -15.63 -12.31
C TYR A 94 -3.57 -14.42 -12.54
N PRO A 95 -4.89 -14.56 -12.40
CA PRO A 95 -5.77 -13.41 -12.26
C PRO A 95 -5.39 -12.62 -11.00
N LEU A 96 -5.15 -11.31 -11.12
CA LEU A 96 -4.73 -10.48 -9.98
C LEU A 96 -5.75 -10.56 -8.84
N LYS A 97 -7.05 -10.58 -9.19
CA LYS A 97 -8.19 -10.72 -8.27
C LYS A 97 -8.15 -11.94 -7.34
N LYS A 98 -7.35 -12.95 -7.67
CA LYS A 98 -7.16 -14.17 -6.84
C LYS A 98 -5.92 -14.08 -5.94
N THR A 99 -5.27 -12.92 -5.86
CA THR A 99 -4.05 -12.71 -5.08
C THR A 99 -4.28 -11.60 -4.05
N PRO A 100 -3.58 -11.61 -2.90
CA PRO A 100 -3.63 -10.50 -1.94
C PRO A 100 -3.20 -9.15 -2.55
N LEU A 101 -2.39 -9.17 -3.62
CA LEU A 101 -1.95 -7.97 -4.32
C LEU A 101 -3.11 -7.19 -4.96
N GLU A 102 -4.24 -7.83 -5.26
CA GLU A 102 -5.46 -7.12 -5.69
C GLU A 102 -5.85 -6.00 -4.72
N LEU A 103 -5.71 -6.27 -3.42
CA LEU A 103 -6.12 -5.39 -2.34
C LEU A 103 -4.99 -4.43 -1.93
N ILE A 104 -3.76 -4.92 -1.83
CA ILE A 104 -2.58 -4.12 -1.45
C ILE A 104 -2.29 -3.03 -2.49
N LEU A 105 -2.49 -3.36 -3.77
CA LEU A 105 -2.20 -2.44 -4.87
C LEU A 105 -3.39 -1.55 -5.25
N ASP A 106 -4.50 -1.59 -4.49
CA ASP A 106 -5.65 -0.72 -4.69
C ASP A 106 -5.69 0.38 -3.61
N LYS A 107 -5.09 1.52 -3.93
CA LYS A 107 -5.01 2.66 -3.01
C LYS A 107 -6.39 3.11 -2.49
N ASN A 108 -7.42 3.11 -3.35
CA ASN A 108 -8.75 3.57 -2.95
C ASN A 108 -9.38 2.60 -1.95
N PHE A 109 -9.20 1.30 -2.20
CA PHE A 109 -9.59 0.27 -1.24
C PHE A 109 -8.86 0.44 0.10
N LEU A 110 -7.53 0.62 0.09
CA LEU A 110 -6.76 0.84 1.33
C LEU A 110 -7.24 2.06 2.11
N ILE A 111 -7.48 3.18 1.43
CA ILE A 111 -8.00 4.40 2.06
C ILE A 111 -9.34 4.15 2.74
N ASN A 112 -10.27 3.46 2.07
CA ASN A 112 -11.56 3.14 2.65
C ASN A 112 -11.42 2.24 3.88
N GLN A 113 -10.55 1.23 3.83
CA GLN A 113 -10.29 0.37 4.98
C GLN A 113 -9.69 1.15 6.15
N ILE A 114 -8.78 2.10 5.92
CA ILE A 114 -8.20 2.94 6.98
C ILE A 114 -9.26 3.87 7.61
N LYS A 115 -10.23 4.35 6.83
CA LYS A 115 -11.33 5.17 7.35
C LYS A 115 -12.31 4.36 8.21
N GLU A 116 -12.55 3.11 7.84
CA GLU A 116 -13.52 2.23 8.49
C GLU A 116 -12.93 1.47 9.69
N SER A 117 -11.61 1.37 9.79
CA SER A 117 -10.93 0.59 10.83
C SER A 117 -10.11 1.46 11.78
N GLN A 118 -10.06 1.05 13.05
CA GLN A 118 -9.14 1.66 14.01
C GLN A 118 -7.76 1.02 13.87
N GLY A 119 -6.76 1.82 13.52
CA GLY A 119 -5.37 1.36 13.47
C GLY A 119 -4.87 0.98 14.85
N ARG A 120 -3.97 -0.01 14.93
CA ARG A 120 -3.28 -0.37 16.18
C ARG A 120 -1.83 0.07 16.15
N THR A 121 -1.33 0.59 17.28
CA THR A 121 0.10 0.86 17.45
C THR A 121 0.83 -0.44 17.79
N VAL A 122 1.91 -0.74 17.06
CA VAL A 122 2.77 -1.92 17.28
C VAL A 122 4.16 -1.45 17.70
N ASN A 123 4.66 -1.98 18.82
CA ASN A 123 5.98 -1.69 19.39
C ASN A 123 6.29 -0.19 19.56
N ASN A 124 5.24 0.64 19.69
CA ASN A 124 5.30 2.11 19.67
C ASN A 124 6.03 2.72 18.45
N LYS A 125 6.23 1.94 17.39
CA LYS A 125 6.99 2.34 16.20
C LYS A 125 6.15 2.33 14.94
N TYR A 126 5.14 1.46 14.88
CA TYR A 126 4.36 1.24 13.66
C TYR A 126 2.87 1.42 13.91
N ILE A 127 2.15 1.85 12.89
CA ILE A 127 0.70 1.81 12.82
C ILE A 127 0.32 0.66 11.90
N ASN A 128 -0.55 -0.22 12.38
CA ASN A 128 -0.99 -1.38 11.64
C ASN A 128 -2.51 -1.36 11.42
N PHE A 129 -2.91 -1.71 10.21
CA PHE A 129 -4.30 -1.97 9.84
C PHE A 129 -4.45 -3.43 9.43
N THR A 130 -5.42 -4.11 10.02
CA THR A 130 -5.80 -5.47 9.66
C THR A 130 -6.99 -5.40 8.73
N ILE A 131 -6.85 -5.97 7.53
CA ILE A 131 -7.89 -6.01 6.50
C ILE A 131 -8.28 -7.47 6.27
N ILE A 132 -9.57 -7.74 6.30
CA ILE A 132 -10.13 -9.08 6.05
C ILE A 132 -11.12 -8.99 4.89
N LYS A 133 -10.77 -9.59 3.74
CA LYS A 133 -11.62 -9.57 2.54
C LYS A 133 -11.36 -10.77 1.65
N ASN A 134 -12.43 -11.41 1.17
CA ASN A 134 -12.36 -12.56 0.25
C ASN A 134 -11.41 -13.67 0.75
N ASN A 135 -11.51 -14.02 2.02
CA ASN A 135 -10.65 -14.99 2.72
C ASN A 135 -9.17 -14.60 2.81
N ASN A 136 -8.78 -13.39 2.40
CA ASN A 136 -7.45 -12.86 2.63
C ASN A 136 -7.44 -12.08 3.95
N LYS A 137 -6.44 -12.36 4.78
CA LYS A 137 -6.07 -11.54 5.93
C LYS A 137 -4.78 -10.80 5.60
N ILE A 138 -4.83 -9.48 5.61
CA ILE A 138 -3.72 -8.61 5.24
C ILE A 138 -3.44 -7.67 6.40
N ASN A 139 -2.20 -7.63 6.87
CA ASN A 139 -1.75 -6.64 7.84
C ASN A 139 -0.87 -5.64 7.10
N ILE A 140 -1.26 -4.36 7.03
CA ILE A 140 -0.47 -3.30 6.40
C ILE A 140 0.17 -2.45 7.48
N PHE A 141 1.44 -2.10 7.30
CA PHE A 141 2.23 -1.40 8.31
C PHE A 141 2.75 -0.07 7.77
N PHE A 142 2.59 0.97 8.59
CA PHE A 142 3.13 2.31 8.37
C PHE A 142 4.09 2.69 9.50
N ASP A 143 5.13 3.44 9.19
CA ASP A 143 6.00 4.03 10.21
C ASP A 143 5.22 5.11 10.99
N LYS A 144 5.27 5.09 12.32
CA LYS A 144 4.51 6.05 13.14
C LYS A 144 5.05 7.48 13.06
N LYS A 145 6.34 7.66 12.72
CA LYS A 145 6.97 8.98 12.62
C LYS A 145 6.87 9.54 11.21
N THR A 146 7.25 8.78 10.20
CA THR A 146 7.27 9.25 8.80
C THR A 146 5.94 9.05 8.09
N LEU A 147 5.09 8.14 8.59
CA LEU A 147 3.81 7.75 7.99
C LEU A 147 3.97 7.07 6.61
N ASP A 148 5.18 6.61 6.30
CA ASP A 148 5.48 5.85 5.09
C ASP A 148 4.98 4.41 5.23
N LEU A 149 4.56 3.81 4.12
CA LEU A 149 4.34 2.37 4.05
C LEU A 149 5.67 1.65 4.27
N ILE A 150 5.74 0.74 5.23
CA ILE A 150 6.97 -0.03 5.53
C ILE A 150 6.87 -1.50 5.15
N GLY A 151 5.67 -1.98 4.82
CA GLY A 151 5.47 -3.36 4.42
C GLY A 151 4.07 -3.88 4.71
N TRP A 152 3.90 -5.17 4.47
CA TRP A 152 2.66 -5.88 4.71
C TRP A 152 2.91 -7.35 5.05
N GLN A 153 1.91 -7.99 5.64
CA GLN A 153 1.87 -9.43 5.86
C GLN A 153 0.61 -10.01 5.23
N THR A 154 0.74 -11.19 4.63
CA THR A 154 -0.34 -11.97 4.04
C THR A 154 -0.18 -13.44 4.42
N GLU A 155 -1.19 -14.25 4.14
CA GLU A 155 -1.12 -15.71 4.20
C GLU A 155 -1.15 -16.26 2.76
N ASP A 156 -0.29 -17.24 2.46
CA ASP A 156 -0.35 -17.95 1.18
C ASP A 156 -1.46 -19.03 1.18
N ILE A 157 -1.61 -19.75 0.07
CA ILE A 157 -2.64 -20.79 -0.09
C ILE A 157 -2.47 -21.98 0.88
N TYR A 158 -1.29 -22.12 1.48
CA TYR A 158 -0.95 -23.14 2.48
C TYR A 158 -0.95 -22.56 3.89
N GLN A 159 -1.46 -21.33 4.07
CA GLN A 159 -1.51 -20.60 5.34
C GLN A 159 -0.12 -20.25 5.90
N ASN A 160 0.93 -20.27 5.07
CA ASN A 160 2.24 -19.77 5.50
C ASN A 160 2.18 -18.25 5.60
N LEU A 161 2.73 -17.70 6.67
CA LEU A 161 2.88 -16.26 6.84
C LEU A 161 3.94 -15.73 5.87
N VAL A 162 3.51 -14.81 5.01
CA VAL A 162 4.38 -14.08 4.08
C VAL A 162 4.55 -12.67 4.61
N ILE A 163 5.78 -12.28 4.93
CA ILE A 163 6.12 -10.94 5.42
C ILE A 163 6.89 -10.22 4.34
N THR A 164 6.41 -9.07 3.87
CA THR A 164 7.13 -8.21 2.94
C THR A 164 7.49 -6.90 3.63
N TYR A 165 8.78 -6.66 3.81
CA TYR A 165 9.35 -5.41 4.29
C TYR A 165 9.87 -4.58 3.11
N ILE A 166 9.59 -3.28 3.09
CA ILE A 166 10.02 -2.36 2.03
C ILE A 166 10.87 -1.22 2.60
N TYR A 167 11.87 -0.79 1.84
CA TYR A 167 12.84 0.22 2.27
C TYR A 167 13.43 0.96 1.06
N LYS A 168 14.15 2.06 1.30
CA LYS A 168 14.70 2.96 0.25
C LYS A 168 13.61 3.40 -0.73
N ILE A 169 12.49 3.88 -0.19
CA ILE A 169 11.30 4.24 -0.97
C ILE A 169 11.54 5.59 -1.67
N GLN A 170 11.16 5.65 -2.95
CA GLN A 170 11.12 6.85 -3.77
C GLN A 170 9.72 7.00 -4.34
N TYR A 171 9.09 8.15 -4.10
CA TYR A 171 7.71 8.42 -4.50
C TYR A 171 7.64 9.20 -5.80
N ASN A 172 6.57 8.97 -6.57
CA ASN A 172 6.16 9.77 -7.72
C ASN A 172 7.27 10.00 -8.76
N GLN A 173 8.06 8.96 -9.00
CA GLN A 173 9.11 8.99 -10.01
C GLN A 173 8.52 8.88 -11.41
N LYS A 174 9.27 9.34 -12.42
CA LYS A 174 8.90 9.10 -13.83
C LYS A 174 9.14 7.63 -14.17
N ILE A 175 8.08 6.90 -14.51
CA ILE A 175 8.14 5.46 -14.77
C ILE A 175 7.89 5.17 -16.25
N ASN A 176 8.68 4.27 -16.83
CA ASN A 176 8.41 3.71 -18.14
C ASN A 176 7.21 2.74 -18.06
N LYS A 177 6.09 3.11 -18.71
CA LYS A 177 4.84 2.33 -18.67
C LYS A 177 4.98 0.92 -19.27
N ASN A 178 5.99 0.68 -20.12
CA ASN A 178 6.26 -0.64 -20.68
C ASN A 178 6.69 -1.67 -19.62
N LEU A 179 7.13 -1.24 -18.44
CA LEU A 179 7.50 -2.15 -17.34
C LEU A 179 6.34 -3.03 -16.86
N PHE A 180 5.10 -2.59 -17.04
CA PHE A 180 3.90 -3.32 -16.60
C PHE A 180 3.29 -4.18 -17.71
N LYS A 181 3.92 -4.27 -18.89
CA LYS A 181 3.53 -5.23 -19.91
C LYS A 181 3.90 -6.64 -19.42
N LEU A 182 2.97 -7.58 -19.60
CA LEU A 182 3.24 -8.96 -19.26
C LEU A 182 4.27 -9.53 -20.24
N PRO A 183 5.20 -10.40 -19.80
CA PRO A 183 6.11 -11.09 -20.68
C PRO A 183 5.31 -11.94 -21.68
N GLU A 184 5.83 -12.05 -22.90
CA GLU A 184 5.27 -12.94 -23.92
C GLU A 184 5.39 -14.40 -23.47
N MET A 185 4.35 -15.18 -23.78
CA MET A 185 4.37 -16.63 -23.65
C MET A 185 5.12 -17.17 -24.87
N ASN A 186 6.17 -17.96 -24.63
CA ASN A 186 6.83 -18.74 -25.67
C ASN A 186 6.05 -20.02 -25.94
#